data_AF-A0A6B0UUL1-F1
#
_entry.id   AF-A0A6B0UUL1-F1
#
_cell.length_a   1.000
_cell.length_b   1.000
_cell.length_c   1.000
_cell.angle_alpha   90.00
_cell.angle_beta   90.00
_cell.angle_gamma   90.00
#
_symmetry.space_group_name_H-M   'P 1'
#
loop_
_entity.id
_entity.type
_entity.pdbx_description
1 polymer ?
#
loop_
_entity_poly.entity_id
_entity_poly.type
_entity_poly.pdbx_seq_one_letter_code
_entity_poly.pdbx_strand_id
1 'polypeptide(L)'
;IHDEFLKGCILVFRSLQVLGCRRQPQCIRGFCLTVRSLLLLCNHLTVNYGFSHLLTRHLNQDTLENTFAVIRSKSGANTNSTSRQFQAAFRHLLISNLFKFSEKSNSADDMMSLLATFPAGLLAPSLPLALGSTVFLTTADDSPSN
;
A
#
# COMPACT_ATOMS: atom_id res chain seq x y z
N ILE A 1 -23.32 -2.00 20.39
CA ILE A 1 -23.40 -0.53 20.54
C ILE A 1 -22.87 0.19 19.30
N HIS A 2 -21.67 -0.13 18.79
CA HIS A 2 -21.11 0.58 17.62
C HIS A 2 -21.74 0.25 16.26
N ASP A 3 -22.41 -0.90 16.10
CA ASP A 3 -22.96 -1.35 14.82
C ASP A 3 -24.04 -0.39 14.27
N GLU A 4 -25.05 -0.07 15.08
CA GLU A 4 -26.12 0.88 14.70
C GLU A 4 -25.60 2.29 14.45
N PHE A 5 -24.62 2.74 15.25
CA PHE A 5 -23.96 4.02 15.01
C PHE A 5 -23.27 4.06 13.64
N LEU A 6 -22.50 3.03 13.30
CA LEU A 6 -21.80 2.93 12.02
C LEU A 6 -22.78 2.82 10.84
N LYS A 7 -23.88 2.07 10.97
CA LYS A 7 -24.96 2.07 9.98
C LYS A 7 -25.58 3.46 9.81
N GLY A 8 -25.79 4.19 10.90
CA GLY A 8 -26.22 5.58 10.89
C GLY A 8 -25.26 6.49 10.11
N CYS A 9 -23.94 6.33 10.30
CA CYS A 9 -22.94 7.08 9.54
C CYS A 9 -23.06 6.87 8.03
N ILE A 10 -23.39 5.65 7.57
CA ILE A 10 -23.60 5.38 6.14
C ILE A 10 -24.76 6.23 5.59
N LEU A 11 -25.85 6.37 6.35
CA LEU A 11 -26.99 7.20 5.94
C LEU A 11 -26.59 8.67 5.85
N VAL A 12 -25.85 9.16 6.85
CA VAL A 12 -25.32 10.53 6.86
C VAL A 12 -24.45 10.75 5.62
N PHE A 13 -23.42 9.93 5.38
CA PHE A 13 -22.53 10.10 4.23
C PHE A 13 -23.26 10.05 2.89
N ARG A 14 -24.25 9.15 2.74
CA ARG A 14 -25.07 9.09 1.51
C ARG A 14 -25.90 10.35 1.29
N SER A 15 -26.35 11.00 2.36
CA SER A 15 -27.13 12.24 2.29
C SER A 15 -26.29 13.50 2.02
N LEU A 16 -24.95 13.42 2.14
CA LEU A 16 -24.09 14.58 1.99
C LEU A 16 -24.10 15.10 0.55
N GLN A 17 -24.47 16.37 0.43
CA GLN A 17 -24.29 17.17 -0.78
C GLN A 17 -23.11 18.11 -0.59
N VAL A 18 -22.13 18.02 -1.49
CA VAL A 18 -20.95 18.87 -1.45
C VAL A 18 -21.16 20.05 -2.39
N LEU A 19 -21.26 21.25 -1.82
CA LEU A 19 -21.49 22.48 -2.57
C LEU A 19 -20.30 22.80 -3.47
N GLY A 20 -20.57 23.35 -4.66
CA GLY A 20 -19.52 23.72 -5.62
C GLY A 20 -18.89 22.57 -6.40
N CYS A 21 -19.31 21.32 -6.17
CA CYS A 21 -18.84 20.16 -6.92
C CYS A 21 -19.87 19.69 -7.95
N ARG A 22 -19.49 19.64 -9.24
CA ARG A 22 -20.36 19.10 -10.32
C ARG A 22 -20.63 17.61 -10.18
N ARG A 23 -19.71 16.88 -9.54
CA ARG A 23 -19.81 15.45 -9.24
C ARG A 23 -19.49 15.24 -7.78
N GLN A 24 -20.17 14.30 -7.13
CA GLN A 24 -19.89 13.98 -5.73
C GLN A 24 -18.42 13.53 -5.56
N PRO A 25 -17.70 14.06 -4.56
CA PRO A 25 -16.34 13.61 -4.27
C PRO A 25 -16.30 12.10 -3.97
N GLN A 26 -15.31 11.41 -4.54
CA GLN A 26 -15.18 9.95 -4.38
C GLN A 26 -14.97 9.53 -2.93
N CYS A 27 -14.45 10.40 -2.06
CA CYS A 27 -14.30 10.13 -0.64
C CYS A 27 -15.63 9.83 0.05
N ILE A 28 -16.75 10.39 -0.40
CA ILE A 28 -18.08 10.10 0.17
C ILE A 28 -18.46 8.63 -0.01
N ARG A 29 -18.24 8.12 -1.23
CA ARG A 29 -18.35 6.69 -1.53
C ARG A 29 -17.33 5.89 -0.74
N GLY A 30 -16.10 6.40 -0.61
CA GLY A 30 -15.02 5.82 0.18
C GLY A 30 -15.43 5.60 1.65
N PHE A 31 -15.97 6.62 2.32
CA PHE A 31 -16.46 6.51 3.69
C PHE A 31 -17.53 5.42 3.84
N CYS A 32 -18.52 5.40 2.93
CA CYS A 32 -19.54 4.35 2.93
C CYS A 32 -18.95 2.95 2.76
N LEU A 33 -17.96 2.80 1.88
CA LEU A 33 -17.27 1.53 1.64
C LEU A 33 -16.49 1.10 2.88
N THR A 34 -15.68 1.98 3.45
CA THR A 34 -14.86 1.71 4.64
C THR A 34 -15.72 1.26 5.81
N VAL A 35 -16.84 1.95 6.09
CA VAL A 35 -17.73 1.57 7.19
C VAL A 35 -18.35 0.19 6.96
N ARG A 36 -18.83 -0.12 5.74
CA ARG A 36 -19.36 -1.45 5.42
C ARG A 36 -18.30 -2.54 5.56
N SER A 37 -17.11 -2.30 5.03
CA SER A 37 -16.00 -3.24 5.12
C SER A 37 -15.59 -3.49 6.57
N LEU A 38 -15.60 -2.46 7.41
CA LEU A 38 -15.29 -2.58 8.84
C LEU A 38 -16.33 -3.45 9.56
N LEU A 39 -17.62 -3.22 9.32
CA LEU A 39 -18.70 -4.03 9.90
C LEU A 39 -18.60 -5.49 9.46
N LEU A 40 -18.37 -5.73 8.17
CA LEU A 40 -18.22 -7.07 7.62
C LEU A 40 -16.99 -7.80 8.19
N LEU A 41 -15.83 -7.12 8.22
CA LEU A 41 -14.60 -7.68 8.76
C LEU A 41 -14.73 -8.00 10.25
N CYS A 42 -15.31 -7.08 11.03
CA CYS A 42 -15.54 -7.29 12.45
C CYS A 42 -16.45 -8.50 12.70
N ASN A 43 -17.59 -8.58 11.98
CA ASN A 43 -18.49 -9.72 12.08
C ASN A 43 -17.79 -11.04 11.71
N HIS A 44 -17.04 -11.05 10.60
CA HIS A 44 -16.31 -12.23 10.15
C HIS A 44 -15.28 -12.71 11.19
N LEU A 45 -14.50 -11.79 11.76
CA LEU A 45 -13.49 -12.12 12.77
C LEU A 45 -14.11 -12.59 14.09
N THR A 46 -15.21 -11.98 14.51
CA THR A 46 -15.92 -12.40 15.73
C THR A 46 -16.57 -13.76 15.54
N VAL A 47 -17.31 -13.99 14.46
CA VAL A 47 -18.07 -15.23 14.24
C VAL A 47 -17.15 -16.42 13.97
N ASN A 48 -16.12 -16.26 13.14
CA ASN A 48 -15.29 -17.39 12.68
C ASN A 48 -14.03 -17.62 13.53
N TYR A 49 -13.56 -16.60 14.25
CA TYR A 49 -12.29 -16.66 14.98
C TYR A 49 -12.38 -16.21 16.45
N GLY A 50 -13.58 -15.86 16.95
CA GLY A 50 -13.80 -15.53 18.37
C GLY A 50 -13.20 -14.19 18.81
N PHE A 51 -12.92 -13.27 17.89
CA PHE A 51 -12.37 -11.95 18.24
C PHE A 51 -13.40 -11.11 19.00
N SER A 52 -13.01 -10.57 20.15
CA SER A 52 -13.87 -9.71 20.99
C SER A 52 -13.87 -8.24 20.54
N HIS A 53 -12.81 -7.80 19.86
CA HIS A 53 -12.65 -6.44 19.37
C HIS A 53 -11.68 -6.39 18.18
N LEU A 54 -11.74 -5.27 17.44
CA LEU A 54 -10.89 -5.00 16.29
C LEU A 54 -10.12 -3.70 16.50
N LEU A 55 -8.80 -3.76 16.37
CA LEU A 55 -7.93 -2.61 16.50
C LEU A 55 -7.89 -1.83 15.18
N THR A 56 -8.78 -0.86 15.03
CA THR A 56 -8.96 -0.10 13.78
C THR A 56 -7.72 0.70 13.36
N ARG A 57 -6.82 1.03 14.30
CA ARG A 57 -5.50 1.64 14.01
C ARG A 57 -4.66 0.81 13.04
N HIS A 58 -4.80 -0.51 13.03
CA HIS A 58 -4.04 -1.38 12.13
C HIS A 58 -4.62 -1.50 10.73
N LEU A 59 -5.78 -0.87 10.46
CA LEU A 59 -6.44 -0.90 9.15
C LEU A 59 -6.15 0.34 8.30
N ASN A 60 -5.34 1.28 8.81
CA ASN A 60 -4.95 2.49 8.10
C ASN A 60 -3.54 2.39 7.52
N GLN A 61 -3.17 3.36 6.66
CA GLN A 61 -1.88 3.37 5.98
C GLN A 61 -0.77 4.08 6.78
N ASP A 62 -1.06 4.61 7.98
CA ASP A 62 -0.11 5.42 8.76
C ASP A 62 1.21 4.70 9.01
N THR A 63 1.16 3.40 9.28
CA THR A 63 2.38 2.60 9.53
C THR A 63 3.26 2.53 8.29
N LEU A 64 2.65 2.42 7.10
CA LEU A 64 3.35 2.44 5.82
C LEU A 64 3.93 3.83 5.55
N GLU A 65 3.13 4.88 5.74
CA GLU A 65 3.56 6.27 5.52
C GLU A 65 4.72 6.68 6.44
N ASN A 66 4.64 6.28 7.71
CA ASN A 66 5.70 6.47 8.69
C ASN A 66 6.97 5.70 8.29
N THR A 67 6.81 4.48 7.76
CA THR A 67 7.94 3.71 7.22
C THR A 67 8.60 4.44 6.06
N PHE A 68 7.83 5.01 5.12
CA PHE A 68 8.38 5.83 4.05
C PHE A 68 9.03 7.13 4.54
N ALA A 69 8.55 7.72 5.63
CA ALA A 69 9.21 8.87 6.25
C ALA A 69 10.59 8.49 6.80
N VAL A 70 10.70 7.34 7.48
CA VAL A 70 11.98 6.81 7.98
C VAL A 70 12.94 6.48 6.83
N ILE A 71 12.46 5.90 5.74
CA ILE A 71 13.31 5.62 4.56
C ILE A 71 13.82 6.92 3.94
N ARG A 72 12.96 7.92 3.78
CA ARG A 72 13.34 9.24 3.24
C ARG A 72 14.33 9.96 4.14
N SER A 73 14.19 9.87 5.47
CA SER A 73 15.13 10.52 6.40
C SER A 73 16.55 9.94 6.30
N LYS A 74 16.73 8.71 5.82
CA LYS A 74 18.05 8.11 5.56
C LYS A 74 18.75 8.66 4.32
N SER A 75 18.08 9.39 3.43
CA SER A 75 18.69 10.03 2.24
C SER A 75 19.29 11.42 2.50
N GLY A 76 19.35 11.89 3.75
CA GLY A 76 19.93 13.19 4.10
C GLY A 76 19.13 14.36 3.54
N ALA A 77 19.80 15.35 2.93
CA ALA A 77 19.17 16.56 2.38
C ALA A 77 18.35 16.31 1.09
N ASN A 78 18.38 15.09 0.54
CA ASN A 78 17.60 14.74 -0.65
C ASN A 78 16.19 14.29 -0.25
N THR A 79 15.26 15.24 -0.21
CA THR A 79 13.84 14.99 0.06
C THR A 79 13.17 14.09 -0.99
N ASN A 80 13.68 14.12 -2.22
CA ASN A 80 13.26 13.27 -3.33
C ASN A 80 14.37 12.26 -3.65
N SER A 81 14.34 11.12 -2.98
CA SER A 81 15.30 10.04 -3.26
C SER A 81 15.04 9.43 -4.63
N THR A 82 16.12 9.17 -5.38
CA THR A 82 16.05 8.34 -6.58
C THR A 82 15.66 6.92 -6.21
N SER A 83 15.09 6.15 -7.15
CA SER A 83 14.69 4.75 -6.90
C SER A 83 15.85 3.89 -6.37
N ARG A 84 17.10 4.16 -6.79
CA ARG A 84 18.29 3.46 -6.27
C ARG A 84 18.57 3.81 -4.80
N GLN A 85 18.46 5.09 -4.44
CA GLN A 85 18.64 5.55 -3.05
C GLN A 85 17.54 4.98 -2.15
N PHE A 86 16.29 4.98 -2.61
CA PHE A 86 15.19 4.33 -1.90
C PHE A 86 15.47 2.84 -1.69
N GLN A 87 15.87 2.11 -2.73
CA GLN A 87 16.16 0.68 -2.64
C GLN A 87 17.30 0.40 -1.64
N ALA A 88 18.38 1.18 -1.69
CA ALA A 88 19.49 1.05 -0.75
C ALA A 88 19.04 1.32 0.71
N ALA A 89 18.30 2.42 0.94
CA ALA A 89 17.80 2.78 2.27
C ALA A 89 16.78 1.77 2.80
N PHE A 90 15.90 1.23 1.94
CA PHE A 90 14.94 0.19 2.29
C PHE A 90 15.64 -1.12 2.67
N ARG A 91 16.60 -1.60 1.87
CA ARG A 91 17.41 -2.79 2.20
C ARG A 91 18.12 -2.61 3.55
N HIS A 92 18.75 -1.46 3.73
CA HIS A 92 19.44 -1.15 4.98
C HIS A 92 18.47 -1.11 6.17
N LEU A 93 17.25 -0.56 6.00
CA LEU A 93 16.21 -0.58 7.04
C LEU A 93 15.75 -2.01 7.36
N LEU A 94 15.51 -2.85 6.36
CA LEU A 94 15.13 -4.26 6.56
C LEU A 94 16.18 -5.00 7.38
N ILE A 95 17.45 -4.88 6.99
CA ILE A 95 18.52 -5.59 7.69
C ILE A 95 18.66 -5.08 9.12
N SER A 96 18.61 -3.76 9.33
CA SER A 96 18.71 -3.18 10.67
C SER A 96 17.57 -3.59 11.61
N ASN A 97 16.37 -3.89 11.08
CA ASN A 97 15.22 -4.26 11.89
C ASN A 97 15.08 -5.77 12.09
N LEU A 98 15.41 -6.57 11.06
CA LEU A 98 15.29 -8.03 11.10
C LEU A 98 16.49 -8.69 11.78
N PHE A 99 17.69 -8.12 11.67
CA PHE A 99 18.93 -8.65 12.21
C PHE A 99 19.47 -7.78 13.35
N LYS A 100 18.63 -7.44 14.34
CA LYS A 100 19.13 -6.88 15.60
C LYS A 100 20.02 -7.92 16.28
N PHE A 101 21.31 -7.89 15.97
CA PHE A 101 22.31 -8.71 16.64
C PHE A 101 22.44 -8.27 18.09
N SER A 102 22.68 -9.25 18.96
CA SER A 102 23.02 -9.03 20.37
C SER A 102 24.22 -8.09 20.48
N GLU A 103 24.24 -7.21 21.50
CA GLU A 103 25.26 -6.17 21.74
C GLU A 103 26.72 -6.66 21.82
N LYS A 104 26.97 -7.97 21.67
CA LYS A 104 28.26 -8.65 21.79
C LYS A 104 28.93 -9.04 20.47
N SER A 105 28.32 -8.86 19.29
CA SER A 105 28.96 -9.23 18.01
C SER A 105 29.51 -8.02 17.26
N ASN A 106 30.83 -7.85 17.27
CA ASN A 106 31.56 -6.77 16.59
C ASN A 106 31.98 -7.11 15.15
N SER A 107 31.22 -7.93 14.42
CA SER A 107 31.59 -8.30 13.03
C SER A 107 30.83 -7.43 12.03
N ALA A 108 31.44 -6.33 11.59
CA ALA A 108 30.92 -5.47 10.52
C ALA A 108 30.82 -6.21 9.16
N ASP A 109 31.60 -7.28 8.97
CA ASP A 109 31.67 -8.06 7.73
C ASP A 109 30.36 -8.82 7.42
N ASP A 110 29.63 -9.27 8.45
CA ASP A 110 28.38 -10.02 8.28
C ASP A 110 27.25 -9.14 7.72
N MET A 111 27.23 -7.86 8.09
CA MET A 111 26.26 -6.87 7.59
C MET A 111 26.45 -6.57 6.11
N MET A 112 27.70 -6.45 5.64
CA MET A 112 28.03 -6.18 4.24
C MET A 112 27.70 -7.38 3.34
N SER A 113 27.99 -8.60 3.81
CA SER A 113 27.64 -9.85 3.13
C SER A 113 26.13 -10.03 2.99
N LEU A 114 25.34 -9.75 4.04
CA LEU A 114 23.88 -9.80 3.96
C LEU A 114 23.30 -8.72 3.04
N LEU A 115 23.83 -7.50 3.06
CA LEU A 115 23.43 -6.44 2.11
C LEU A 115 23.70 -6.83 0.66
N ALA A 116 24.81 -7.53 0.41
CA ALA A 116 25.19 -8.04 -0.90
C ALA A 116 24.37 -9.26 -1.34
N THR A 117 23.80 -10.02 -0.40
CA THR A 117 22.97 -11.22 -0.67
C THR A 117 21.47 -10.90 -0.78
N PHE A 118 21.02 -9.76 -0.23
CA PHE A 118 19.65 -9.24 -0.39
C PHE A 118 19.21 -8.67 -1.77
N PRO A 119 19.97 -8.74 -2.90
CA PRO A 119 19.51 -8.23 -4.18
C PRO A 119 19.11 -9.31 -5.21
N ALA A 120 18.51 -10.44 -4.81
CA ALA A 120 17.94 -11.40 -5.79
C ALA A 120 16.42 -11.59 -5.71
N GLY A 121 15.81 -11.56 -4.52
CA GLY A 121 14.38 -11.91 -4.36
C GLY A 121 13.36 -10.79 -4.59
N LEU A 122 13.79 -9.53 -4.64
CA LEU A 122 12.91 -8.35 -4.86
C LEU A 122 13.03 -7.75 -6.27
N LEU A 123 13.95 -8.27 -7.08
CA LEU A 123 13.86 -8.09 -8.52
C LEU A 123 12.72 -9.02 -8.95
N ALA A 124 11.53 -8.45 -9.17
CA ALA A 124 10.61 -9.08 -10.11
C ALA A 124 11.44 -9.42 -11.36
N PRO A 125 11.33 -10.64 -11.92
CA PRO A 125 11.93 -10.91 -13.22
C PRO A 125 11.45 -9.78 -14.13
N SER A 126 12.37 -8.93 -14.57
CA SER A 126 12.06 -8.05 -15.67
C SER A 126 11.73 -9.00 -16.82
N LEU A 127 10.45 -9.09 -17.16
CA LEU A 127 10.05 -9.80 -18.35
C LEU A 127 10.88 -9.17 -19.48
N PRO A 128 11.73 -9.93 -20.19
CA PRO A 128 12.49 -9.33 -21.27
C PRO A 128 11.48 -8.74 -22.24
N LEU A 129 11.62 -7.44 -22.52
CA LEU A 129 10.98 -6.79 -23.65
C LEU A 129 11.42 -7.54 -24.91
N ALA A 130 10.64 -8.55 -25.29
CA ALA A 130 10.81 -9.24 -26.54
C ALA A 130 10.44 -8.26 -27.66
N LEU A 131 11.47 -7.70 -28.27
CA LEU A 131 11.40 -7.03 -29.55
C LEU A 131 10.98 -8.08 -30.59
N GLY A 132 9.76 -7.95 -31.10
CA GLY A 132 9.31 -8.65 -32.31
C GLY A 132 8.09 -9.53 -32.13
N SER A 133 6.91 -8.97 -32.43
CA SER A 133 5.95 -9.57 -33.36
C SER A 133 4.90 -8.51 -33.70
N THR A 134 4.95 -8.06 -34.94
CA THR A 134 3.96 -7.18 -35.58
C THR A 134 2.57 -7.79 -35.45
N VAL A 135 1.76 -7.27 -34.53
CA VAL A 135 0.31 -7.47 -34.57
C VAL A 135 -0.25 -6.38 -35.46
N PHE A 136 -0.58 -6.74 -36.70
CA PHE A 136 -1.45 -5.93 -37.55
C PHE A 136 -2.79 -5.72 -36.83
N LEU A 137 -3.01 -4.52 -36.31
CA LEU A 137 -4.35 -4.03 -36.01
C LEU A 137 -4.99 -3.68 -37.35
N THR A 138 -5.75 -4.62 -37.92
CA THR A 138 -6.77 -4.28 -38.92
C THR A 138 -7.88 -3.53 -38.20
N THR A 139 -7.90 -2.22 -38.31
CA THR A 139 -9.06 -1.42 -37.93
C THR A 139 -10.19 -1.77 -38.91
N ALA A 140 -11.17 -2.53 -38.43
CA ALA A 140 -12.49 -2.58 -39.05
C ALA A 140 -13.10 -1.19 -38.90
N ASP A 141 -13.03 -0.41 -39.97
CA ASP A 141 -13.72 0.86 -40.13
C ASP A 141 -15.04 0.55 -40.84
N ASP A 142 -16.05 0.17 -40.06
CA ASP A 142 -17.44 0.15 -40.52
C ASP A 142 -18.14 1.37 -39.94
N SER A 143 -18.19 2.44 -40.74
CA SER A 143 -19.21 3.48 -40.63
C SER A 143 -20.04 3.50 -41.91
N PRO A 144 -21.38 3.54 -41.81
CA PRO A 144 -22.27 3.42 -42.96
C PRO A 144 -22.48 4.76 -43.66
N SER A 145 -22.50 4.76 -45.00
CA SER A 145 -23.24 5.76 -45.80
C SER A 145 -23.32 5.36 -47.28
N ASN A 146 -24.41 4.68 -47.64
CA ASN A 146 -25.40 5.13 -48.62
C ASN A 146 -26.53 4.11 -48.77
#